data_AF-A0A843FW26-F1
#
_entry.id   AF-A0A843FW26-F1
#
_cell.length_a   1.000
_cell.length_b   1.000
_cell.length_c   1.000
_cell.angle_alpha   90.00
_cell.angle_beta   90.00
_cell.angle_gamma   90.00
#
_symmetry.space_group_name_H-M   'P 1'
#
loop_
_entity.id
_entity.type
_entity.pdbx_description
1 polymer ?
#
loop_
_entity_poly.entity_id
_entity_poly.type
_entity_poly.pdbx_seq_one_letter_code
_entity_poly.pdbx_strand_id
1 'polypeptide(L)'
;TYTLWFLLALFFMKIALPIMDRFKYPVLISLIFALLFGLVNLNGDLLALSRAFAFFPVFLIGHYYKDYRKNIEEKHIKFNNLLSNNLFRMLVSFIILVSALLAAYHLPITVIMMKFPFKHPYLLSASLRLLVILIGILFTLVLNGHMTNKEYFFTKWGRNSMVIYIMHIYFIVILKKFAKGFLYQQNEIVALLLTFLITLLIVILLSRDRFTDYFNIITDAFTNLILKKD
;
A
#
# COMPACT_ATOMS: atom_id res chain seq x y z
N THR A 1 -13.36 -3.90 13.43
CA THR A 1 -13.15 -2.55 12.84
C THR A 1 -11.78 -2.55 12.19
N TYR A 2 -11.68 -3.05 10.94
CA TYR A 2 -10.37 -3.44 10.36
C TYR A 2 -10.15 -2.98 8.93
N THR A 3 -11.08 -2.23 8.32
CA THR A 3 -11.04 -2.05 6.86
C THR A 3 -10.77 -0.62 6.40
N LEU A 4 -10.79 0.38 7.29
CA LEU A 4 -10.51 1.78 6.90
C LEU A 4 -9.15 2.28 7.41
N TRP A 5 -8.38 1.40 8.06
CA TRP A 5 -7.09 1.73 8.67
C TRP A 5 -6.12 2.33 7.65
N PHE A 6 -6.15 1.86 6.40
CA PHE A 6 -5.27 2.36 5.36
C PHE A 6 -5.62 3.78 4.95
N LEU A 7 -6.91 4.12 4.82
CA LEU A 7 -7.33 5.48 4.51
C LEU A 7 -6.98 6.45 5.62
N LEU A 8 -7.17 6.02 6.87
CA LEU A 8 -6.78 6.82 8.02
C LEU A 8 -5.26 7.03 8.07
N ALA A 9 -4.48 5.98 7.83
CA ALA A 9 -3.03 6.09 7.73
C ALA A 9 -2.60 7.02 6.58
N LEU A 10 -3.20 6.89 5.40
CA LEU A 10 -2.97 7.78 4.25
C LEU A 10 -3.31 9.24 4.56
N PHE A 11 -4.41 9.47 5.28
CA PHE A 11 -4.80 10.81 5.71
C PHE A 11 -3.73 11.45 6.59
N PHE A 12 -3.25 10.73 7.63
CA PHE A 12 -2.16 11.23 8.48
C PHE A 12 -0.85 11.44 7.72
N MET A 13 -0.49 10.50 6.83
CA MET A 13 0.71 10.64 6.00
C MET A 13 0.62 11.87 5.08
N LYS A 14 -0.55 12.14 4.49
CA LYS A 14 -0.77 13.35 3.66
C LYS A 14 -0.70 14.64 4.47
N ILE A 15 -1.26 14.67 5.67
CA ILE A 15 -1.15 15.84 6.57
C ILE A 15 0.30 16.11 6.96
N ALA A 16 1.11 15.06 7.12
CA ALA A 16 2.52 15.21 7.44
C ALA A 16 3.37 15.72 6.27
N LEU A 17 2.90 15.65 5.01
CA LEU A 17 3.69 16.05 3.83
C LEU A 17 4.21 17.50 3.89
N PRO A 18 3.38 18.54 4.12
CA PRO A 18 3.85 19.93 4.11
C PRO A 18 4.83 20.23 5.26
N ILE A 19 4.84 19.40 6.31
CA ILE A 19 5.80 19.48 7.39
C ILE A 19 7.14 18.89 6.93
N MET A 20 7.09 17.74 6.23
CA MET A 20 8.27 17.07 5.70
C MET A 20 8.99 17.87 4.61
N ASP A 21 8.25 18.61 3.77
CA ASP A 21 8.81 19.48 2.72
C ASP A 21 9.73 20.59 3.27
N ARG A 22 9.61 20.92 4.57
CA ARG A 22 10.46 21.93 5.22
C ARG A 22 11.86 21.39 5.58
N PHE A 23 12.04 20.08 5.57
CA PHE A 23 13.30 19.45 5.96
C PHE A 23 14.17 19.11 4.74
N LYS A 24 15.49 19.19 4.90
CA LYS A 24 16.46 18.85 3.84
C LYS A 24 16.50 17.35 3.50
N TYR A 25 16.24 16.47 4.48
CA TYR A 25 16.32 15.02 4.34
C TYR A 25 15.05 14.31 4.82
N PRO A 26 13.90 14.55 4.17
CA PRO A 26 12.59 14.08 4.66
C PRO A 26 12.51 12.54 4.76
N VAL A 27 13.07 11.82 3.78
CA VAL A 27 13.08 10.35 3.79
C VAL A 27 13.89 9.79 4.97
N LEU A 28 15.07 10.34 5.26
CA LEU A 28 15.90 9.86 6.38
C LEU A 28 15.20 10.09 7.72
N ILE A 29 14.59 11.26 7.89
CA ILE A 29 13.83 11.62 9.09
C ILE A 29 12.65 10.65 9.27
N SER A 30 11.91 10.36 8.21
CA SER A 30 10.80 9.40 8.27
C SER A 30 11.27 7.98 8.64
N LEU A 31 12.46 7.56 8.19
CA LEU A 31 13.02 6.25 8.51
C LEU A 31 13.35 6.14 10.01
N ILE A 32 13.89 7.21 10.59
CA ILE A 32 14.13 7.30 12.03
C ILE A 32 12.80 7.19 12.79
N PHE A 33 11.78 7.94 12.38
CA PHE A 33 10.44 7.83 12.98
C PHE A 33 9.86 6.42 12.87
N ALA A 34 9.98 5.76 11.71
CA ALA A 34 9.49 4.40 11.51
C ALA A 34 10.12 3.38 12.48
N LEU A 35 11.37 3.62 12.90
CA LEU A 35 12.06 2.81 13.91
C LEU A 35 11.66 3.19 15.34
N LEU A 36 11.64 4.48 15.66
CA LEU A 36 11.28 4.98 17.00
C LEU A 36 9.85 4.57 17.38
N PHE A 37 8.90 4.71 16.47
CA PHE A 37 7.51 4.27 16.70
C PHE A 37 7.38 2.75 16.81
N GLY A 38 8.39 1.98 16.40
CA GLY A 38 8.45 0.55 16.70
C GLY A 38 8.76 0.22 18.15
N LEU A 39 9.39 1.12 18.89
CA LEU A 39 9.69 0.95 20.31
C LEU A 39 8.51 1.34 21.19
N VAL A 40 7.65 2.24 20.72
CA VAL A 40 6.48 2.70 21.46
C VAL A 40 5.36 1.66 21.38
N ASN A 41 4.81 1.27 22.53
CA ASN A 41 3.63 0.43 22.60
C ASN A 41 2.37 1.25 22.29
N LEU A 42 2.21 1.62 21.02
CA LEU A 42 0.92 2.07 20.50
C LEU A 42 0.06 0.82 20.34
N ASN A 43 -1.06 0.73 21.08
CA ASN A 43 -2.06 -0.31 20.87
C ASN A 43 -2.32 -0.43 19.36
N GLY A 44 -1.96 -1.57 18.75
CA GLY A 44 -1.79 -1.66 17.29
C GLY A 44 -3.03 -1.38 16.44
N ASP A 45 -4.21 -1.25 17.07
CA ASP A 45 -5.48 -0.87 16.44
C ASP A 45 -5.87 0.59 16.67
N LEU A 46 -5.16 1.32 17.53
CA LEU A 46 -5.45 2.72 17.87
C LEU A 46 -5.05 3.62 16.68
N LEU A 47 -6.06 4.10 15.95
CA LEU A 47 -5.98 5.03 14.81
C LEU A 47 -5.07 4.61 13.63
N ALA A 48 -4.62 3.35 13.58
CA ALA A 48 -3.67 2.87 12.57
C ALA A 48 -2.32 3.65 12.51
N LEU A 49 -2.03 4.45 13.54
CA LEU A 49 -0.92 5.40 13.56
C LEU A 49 0.44 4.69 13.45
N SER A 50 0.59 3.54 14.15
CA SER A 50 1.81 2.72 14.07
C SER A 50 2.16 2.35 12.63
N ARG A 51 1.16 1.99 11.82
CA ARG A 51 1.37 1.63 10.41
C ARG A 51 1.65 2.88 9.58
N ALA A 52 0.93 3.98 9.84
CA ALA A 52 1.18 5.24 9.14
C ALA A 52 2.66 5.66 9.25
N PHE A 53 3.23 5.65 10.46
CA PHE A 53 4.65 5.96 10.66
C PHE A 53 5.58 4.89 10.07
N ALA A 54 5.25 3.61 10.20
CA ALA A 54 6.09 2.54 9.66
C ALA A 54 6.20 2.57 8.11
N PHE A 55 5.10 2.90 7.43
CA PHE A 55 5.05 2.99 5.95
C PHE A 55 5.39 4.39 5.42
N PHE A 56 5.53 5.40 6.29
CA PHE A 56 5.81 6.77 5.88
C PHE A 56 7.07 6.95 5.02
N PRO A 57 8.19 6.26 5.28
CA PRO A 57 9.37 6.36 4.42
C PRO A 57 9.09 5.93 2.98
N VAL A 58 8.34 4.84 2.82
CA VAL A 58 7.96 4.32 1.50
C VAL A 58 7.04 5.31 0.79
N PHE A 59 6.10 5.90 1.53
CA PHE A 59 5.19 6.93 1.00
C PHE A 59 5.95 8.18 0.52
N LEU A 60 6.91 8.70 1.29
CA LEU A 60 7.72 9.85 0.89
C LEU A 60 8.63 9.56 -0.31
N ILE A 61 9.23 8.37 -0.37
CA ILE A 61 10.03 7.96 -1.54
C ILE A 61 9.17 7.97 -2.79
N GLY A 62 7.93 7.46 -2.71
CA GLY A 62 6.98 7.52 -3.81
C GLY A 62 6.59 8.95 -4.19
N HIS A 63 6.38 9.83 -3.21
CA HIS A 63 6.03 11.24 -3.42
C HIS A 63 7.13 12.01 -4.15
N TYR A 64 8.38 11.92 -3.66
CA TYR A 64 9.53 12.61 -4.26
C TYR A 64 10.19 11.83 -5.42
N TYR A 65 9.61 10.71 -5.84
CA TYR A 65 10.23 9.82 -6.84
C TYR A 65 10.58 10.56 -8.14
N LYS A 66 9.69 11.43 -8.61
CA LYS A 66 9.89 12.20 -9.85
C LYS A 66 11.10 13.14 -9.75
N ASP A 67 11.22 13.83 -8.62
CA ASP A 67 12.32 14.77 -8.37
C ASP A 67 13.65 14.03 -8.20
N TYR A 68 13.65 12.91 -7.47
CA TYR A 68 14.84 12.05 -7.36
C TYR A 68 15.27 11.49 -8.71
N ARG A 69 14.33 11.01 -9.51
CA ARG A 69 14.62 10.48 -10.84
C ARG A 69 15.23 11.54 -11.75
N LYS A 70 14.64 12.74 -11.80
CA LYS A 70 15.18 13.87 -12.59
C LYS A 70 16.60 14.24 -12.16
N ASN A 71 16.84 14.37 -10.85
CA ASN A 71 18.17 14.66 -10.29
C ASN A 71 19.21 13.58 -10.64
N ILE A 72 18.82 12.30 -10.72
CA ILE A 72 19.70 11.20 -11.10
C ILE A 72 20.02 11.25 -12.60
N GLU A 73 19.02 11.51 -13.44
CA GLU A 73 19.17 11.63 -14.90
C GLU A 73 20.07 12.84 -15.26
N GLU A 74 19.90 13.98 -14.58
CA GLU A 74 20.71 15.20 -14.77
C GLU A 74 22.15 15.06 -14.29
N LYS A 75 22.41 14.26 -13.24
CA LYS A 75 23.77 14.03 -12.74
C LYS A 75 24.61 13.08 -13.62
N HIS A 76 24.10 12.64 -14.78
CA HIS A 76 24.77 11.74 -15.72
C HIS A 76 25.44 10.53 -15.05
N ILE A 77 24.89 10.04 -13.94
CA ILE A 77 25.36 8.79 -13.36
C ILE A 77 25.03 7.72 -14.40
N LYS A 78 26.07 7.12 -15.00
CA LYS A 78 26.01 6.09 -16.05
C LYS A 78 25.40 4.77 -15.55
N PHE A 79 24.27 4.82 -14.85
CA PHE A 79 23.49 3.65 -14.45
C PHE A 79 22.74 3.04 -15.66
N ASN A 80 22.73 3.73 -16.80
CA ASN A 80 21.91 3.40 -17.95
C ASN A 80 22.36 2.15 -18.73
N ASN A 81 23.64 1.73 -18.66
CA ASN A 81 24.09 0.58 -19.45
C ASN A 81 23.82 -0.79 -18.81
N LEU A 82 23.74 -0.88 -17.46
CA LEU A 82 23.44 -2.15 -16.76
C LEU A 82 21.94 -2.46 -16.74
N LEU A 83 21.08 -1.45 -16.54
CA LEU A 83 19.62 -1.61 -16.56
C LEU A 83 19.00 -1.55 -17.98
N SER A 84 19.79 -1.21 -19.01
CA SER A 84 19.37 -1.22 -20.41
C SER A 84 19.11 -2.64 -20.93
N ASN A 85 19.86 -3.64 -20.44
CA ASN A 85 19.63 -5.02 -20.85
C ASN A 85 18.34 -5.57 -20.23
N ASN A 86 17.35 -5.85 -21.08
CA ASN A 86 16.04 -6.39 -20.69
C ASN A 86 16.17 -7.72 -19.90
N LEU A 87 17.15 -8.57 -20.24
CA LEU A 87 17.38 -9.82 -19.52
C LEU A 87 17.89 -9.56 -18.10
N PHE A 88 18.83 -8.64 -17.93
CA PHE A 88 19.34 -8.27 -16.61
C PHE A 88 18.24 -7.66 -15.73
N ARG A 89 17.43 -6.75 -16.31
CA ARG A 89 16.27 -6.17 -15.61
C ARG A 89 15.28 -7.25 -15.17
N MET A 90 14.97 -8.19 -16.05
CA MET A 90 14.05 -9.30 -15.74
C MET A 90 14.60 -10.21 -14.63
N LEU A 91 15.90 -10.56 -14.68
CA LEU A 91 16.55 -11.37 -13.65
C LEU A 91 16.56 -10.67 -12.28
N VAL A 92 16.95 -9.40 -12.22
CA VAL A 92 16.91 -8.61 -10.98
C VAL A 92 15.49 -8.53 -10.43
N SER A 93 14.50 -8.35 -11.30
CA SER A 93 13.09 -8.30 -10.92
C SER A 93 12.61 -9.64 -10.37
N PHE A 94 13.01 -10.76 -10.99
CA PHE A 94 12.70 -12.10 -10.53
C PHE A 94 13.33 -12.39 -9.16
N ILE A 95 14.60 -12.03 -8.95
CA ILE A 95 15.29 -12.18 -7.65
C ILE A 95 14.57 -11.39 -6.55
N ILE A 96 14.18 -10.14 -6.83
CA ILE A 96 13.46 -9.29 -5.88
C ILE A 96 12.06 -9.87 -5.57
N LEU A 97 11.38 -10.41 -6.57
CA LEU A 97 10.08 -11.05 -6.39
C LEU A 97 10.19 -12.32 -5.54
N VAL A 98 11.18 -13.18 -5.81
CA VAL A 98 11.44 -14.39 -5.03
C VAL A 98 11.84 -14.04 -3.61
N SER A 99 12.69 -13.04 -3.40
CA SER A 99 13.08 -12.62 -2.05
C SER A 99 11.91 -12.03 -1.26
N ALA A 100 11.02 -11.28 -1.90
CA ALA A 100 9.79 -10.80 -1.29
C ALA A 100 8.85 -11.95 -0.89
N LEU A 101 8.70 -12.97 -1.74
CA LEU A 101 7.90 -14.16 -1.43
C LEU A 101 8.50 -14.99 -0.29
N LEU A 102 9.81 -15.20 -0.29
CA LEU A 102 10.50 -15.90 0.80
C LEU A 102 10.38 -15.14 2.12
N ALA A 103 10.52 -13.81 2.10
CA ALA A 103 10.28 -12.98 3.27
C ALA A 103 8.83 -13.10 3.75
N ALA A 104 7.86 -13.14 2.84
CA ALA A 104 6.45 -13.32 3.19
C ALA A 104 6.14 -14.70 3.79
N TYR A 105 6.85 -15.75 3.37
CA TYR A 105 6.69 -17.11 3.88
C TYR A 105 7.34 -17.32 5.25
N HIS A 106 8.56 -16.82 5.44
CA HIS A 106 9.34 -17.06 6.65
C HIS A 106 9.11 -16.05 7.77
N LEU A 107 8.75 -14.79 7.45
CA LEU A 107 8.53 -13.78 8.47
C LEU A 107 7.15 -13.92 9.09
N PRO A 108 7.02 -13.78 10.42
CA PRO A 108 5.73 -13.82 11.06
C PRO A 108 4.88 -12.65 10.56
N ILE A 109 3.59 -12.91 10.30
CA ILE A 109 2.63 -11.92 9.78
C ILE A 109 2.64 -10.61 10.60
N THR A 110 2.91 -10.70 11.89
CA THR A 110 3.02 -9.54 12.81
C THR A 110 4.12 -8.54 12.42
N VAL A 111 5.24 -9.03 11.89
CA VAL A 111 6.37 -8.21 11.43
C VAL A 111 6.04 -7.58 10.09
N ILE A 112 5.47 -8.36 9.16
CA ILE A 112 5.07 -7.89 7.82
C ILE A 112 4.00 -6.79 7.93
N MET A 113 3.02 -6.97 8.82
CA MET A 113 1.93 -6.00 9.02
C MET A 113 2.40 -4.68 9.65
N MET A 114 3.61 -4.63 10.24
CA MET A 114 4.19 -3.48 10.93
C MET A 114 3.23 -2.79 11.91
N LYS A 115 2.32 -3.58 12.50
CA LYS A 115 1.25 -3.14 13.39
C LYS A 115 1.71 -3.12 14.85
N PHE A 116 2.55 -4.09 15.21
CA PHE A 116 2.91 -4.37 16.59
C PHE A 116 4.25 -3.72 16.96
N PRO A 117 4.45 -3.37 18.24
CA PRO A 117 5.73 -2.92 18.73
C PRO A 117 6.79 -4.02 18.60
N PHE A 118 8.05 -3.62 18.67
CA PHE A 118 9.19 -4.52 18.63
C PHE A 118 9.14 -5.49 19.80
N LYS A 119 9.31 -6.77 19.47
CA LYS A 119 9.53 -7.81 20.48
C LYS A 119 11.02 -7.87 20.81
N HIS A 120 11.33 -8.24 22.04
CA HIS A 120 12.71 -8.55 22.40
C HIS A 120 13.21 -9.74 21.56
N PRO A 121 14.45 -9.68 21.01
CA PRO A 121 15.41 -8.58 21.09
C PRO A 121 15.09 -7.41 20.14
N TYR A 122 15.16 -6.17 20.64
CA TYR A 122 14.77 -4.96 19.89
C TYR A 122 15.59 -4.74 18.62
N LEU A 123 16.89 -5.03 18.66
CA LEU A 123 17.78 -4.84 17.52
C LEU A 123 17.37 -5.73 16.33
N LEU A 124 16.98 -6.98 16.60
CA LEU A 124 16.48 -7.91 15.58
C LEU A 124 15.14 -7.45 15.01
N SER A 125 14.23 -7.00 15.86
CA SER A 125 12.93 -6.50 15.41
C SER A 125 13.06 -5.24 14.53
N ALA A 126 13.99 -4.35 14.88
CA ALA A 126 14.31 -3.16 14.10
C ALA A 126 14.95 -3.51 12.75
N SER A 127 15.91 -4.45 12.73
CA SER A 127 16.56 -4.88 11.49
C SER A 127 15.59 -5.61 10.55
N LEU A 128 14.71 -6.46 11.08
CA LEU A 128 13.64 -7.10 10.30
C LEU A 128 12.68 -6.07 9.72
N ARG A 129 12.32 -5.01 10.46
CA ARG A 129 11.49 -3.92 9.92
C ARG A 129 12.18 -3.18 8.78
N LEU A 130 13.46 -2.84 8.93
CA LEU A 130 14.24 -2.21 7.85
C LEU A 130 14.29 -3.11 6.61
N LEU A 131 14.49 -4.41 6.81
CA LEU A 131 14.49 -5.39 5.74
C LEU A 131 13.15 -5.42 4.99
N VAL A 132 12.02 -5.46 5.72
CA VAL A 132 10.67 -5.43 5.11
C VAL A 132 10.44 -4.12 4.33
N ILE A 133 10.81 -2.97 4.90
CA ILE A 133 10.71 -1.67 4.22
C ILE A 133 11.56 -1.66 2.94
N LEU A 134 12.80 -2.15 3.02
CA LEU A 134 13.74 -2.22 1.90
C LEU A 134 13.21 -3.13 0.78
N ILE A 135 12.73 -4.33 1.13
CA ILE A 135 12.08 -5.23 0.16
C ILE A 135 10.87 -4.55 -0.49
N GLY A 136 10.03 -3.87 0.29
CA GLY A 136 8.87 -3.15 -0.23
C GLY A 136 9.24 -2.04 -1.22
N ILE A 137 10.29 -1.26 -0.92
CA ILE A 137 10.82 -0.23 -1.81
C ILE A 137 11.35 -0.87 -3.11
N LEU A 138 12.19 -1.90 -3.00
CA LEU A 138 12.74 -2.60 -4.17
C LEU A 138 11.63 -3.20 -5.04
N PHE A 139 10.64 -3.83 -4.43
CA PHE A 139 9.50 -4.41 -5.13
C PHE A 139 8.68 -3.33 -5.86
N THR A 140 8.46 -2.18 -5.23
CA THR A 140 7.75 -1.05 -5.85
C THR A 140 8.54 -0.48 -7.04
N LEU A 141 9.87 -0.35 -6.91
CA LEU A 141 10.73 0.12 -8.00
C LEU A 141 10.73 -0.86 -9.18
N VAL A 142 10.77 -2.16 -8.91
CA VAL A 142 10.66 -3.22 -9.93
C VAL A 142 9.32 -3.12 -10.66
N LEU A 143 8.20 -3.05 -9.92
CA LEU A 143 6.88 -2.92 -10.52
C LEU A 143 6.77 -1.67 -11.38
N ASN A 144 7.26 -0.53 -10.89
CA ASN A 144 7.27 0.72 -11.65
C ASN A 144 8.11 0.62 -12.94
N GLY A 145 9.24 -0.09 -12.89
CA GLY A 145 10.11 -0.31 -14.06
C GLY A 145 9.51 -1.20 -15.16
N HIS A 146 8.56 -2.07 -14.80
CA HIS A 146 7.81 -2.91 -15.74
C HIS A 146 6.45 -2.33 -16.14
N MET A 147 6.01 -1.26 -15.46
CA MET A 147 4.72 -0.67 -15.74
C MET A 147 4.75 0.00 -17.11
N THR A 148 3.80 -0.38 -17.96
CA THR A 148 3.67 0.21 -19.30
C THR A 148 2.64 1.34 -19.28
N ASN A 149 2.79 2.32 -20.17
CA ASN A 149 1.82 3.41 -20.33
C ASN A 149 0.59 3.02 -21.16
N LYS A 150 0.41 1.74 -21.48
CA LYS A 150 -0.70 1.26 -22.30
C LYS A 150 -1.93 1.04 -21.42
N GLU A 151 -3.10 1.46 -21.90
CA GLU A 151 -4.36 1.18 -21.23
C GLU A 151 -4.87 -0.21 -21.61
N TYR A 152 -5.19 -1.02 -20.60
CA TYR A 152 -5.77 -2.35 -20.73
C TYR A 152 -7.11 -2.43 -20.00
N PHE A 153 -7.87 -3.52 -20.17
CA PHE A 153 -9.16 -3.71 -19.50
C PHE A 153 -9.08 -3.63 -17.97
N PHE A 154 -7.97 -4.10 -17.38
CA PHE A 154 -7.73 -4.06 -15.93
C PHE A 154 -7.26 -2.68 -15.44
N THR A 155 -6.82 -1.78 -16.32
CA THR A 155 -6.46 -0.40 -15.96
C THR A 155 -7.64 0.33 -15.33
N LYS A 156 -8.86 0.04 -15.81
CA LYS A 156 -10.11 0.56 -15.24
C LYS A 156 -10.29 0.18 -13.77
N TRP A 157 -9.95 -1.07 -13.43
CA TRP A 157 -10.07 -1.59 -12.06
C TRP A 157 -9.07 -0.91 -11.12
N GLY A 158 -7.86 -0.63 -11.61
CA GLY A 158 -6.87 0.14 -10.87
C GLY A 158 -7.28 1.60 -10.67
N ARG A 159 -7.80 2.26 -11.71
CA ARG A 159 -8.25 3.66 -11.66
C ARG A 159 -9.34 3.89 -10.61
N ASN A 160 -10.29 2.96 -10.51
CA ASN A 160 -11.42 3.02 -9.58
C ASN A 160 -11.14 2.35 -8.22
N SER A 161 -9.89 1.97 -7.94
CA SER A 161 -9.51 1.21 -6.73
C SER A 161 -9.90 1.87 -5.42
N MET A 162 -9.84 3.21 -5.33
CA MET A 162 -10.23 3.95 -4.13
C MET A 162 -11.73 3.80 -3.82
N VAL A 163 -12.58 3.93 -4.84
CA VAL A 163 -14.03 3.78 -4.69
C VAL A 163 -14.38 2.35 -4.31
N ILE A 164 -13.75 1.37 -4.97
CA ILE A 164 -13.87 -0.05 -4.63
C ILE A 164 -13.47 -0.27 -3.16
N TYR A 165 -12.36 0.31 -2.70
CA TYR A 165 -11.88 0.18 -1.33
C TYR A 165 -12.84 0.74 -0.29
N ILE A 166 -13.56 1.84 -0.56
CA ILE A 166 -14.54 2.35 0.40
C ILE A 166 -15.81 1.50 0.34
N MET A 167 -16.31 1.22 -0.86
CA MET A 167 -17.61 0.62 -1.06
C MET A 167 -17.66 -0.87 -0.75
N HIS A 168 -16.58 -1.63 -0.98
CA HIS A 168 -16.59 -3.09 -0.78
C HIS A 168 -16.90 -3.50 0.67
N ILE A 169 -16.61 -2.64 1.64
CA ILE A 169 -16.87 -2.90 3.07
C ILE A 169 -18.35 -3.15 3.31
N TYR A 170 -19.22 -2.35 2.71
CA TYR A 170 -20.66 -2.48 2.85
C TYR A 170 -21.16 -3.81 2.27
N PHE A 171 -20.66 -4.18 1.09
CA PHE A 171 -20.98 -5.46 0.46
C PHE A 171 -20.50 -6.65 1.29
N ILE A 172 -19.27 -6.61 1.82
CA ILE A 172 -18.73 -7.69 2.66
C ILE A 172 -19.54 -7.86 3.94
N VAL A 173 -19.94 -6.78 4.61
CA VAL A 173 -20.74 -6.88 5.84
C VAL A 173 -22.09 -7.53 5.58
N ILE A 174 -22.76 -7.14 4.48
CA ILE A 174 -24.04 -7.74 4.08
C ILE A 174 -23.84 -9.21 3.72
N LEU A 175 -22.90 -9.52 2.82
CA LEU A 175 -22.63 -10.88 2.37
C LEU A 175 -22.19 -11.79 3.51
N LYS A 176 -21.38 -11.31 4.46
CA LYS A 176 -20.97 -12.09 5.63
C LYS A 176 -22.18 -12.48 6.49
N LYS A 177 -23.24 -11.67 6.55
CA LYS A 177 -24.45 -12.02 7.30
C LYS A 177 -25.24 -13.16 6.63
N PHE A 178 -25.34 -13.15 5.31
CA PHE A 178 -26.11 -14.15 4.54
C PHE A 178 -25.31 -15.41 4.19
N ALA A 179 -24.07 -15.26 3.74
CA ALA A 179 -23.25 -16.33 3.19
C ALA A 179 -22.52 -17.14 4.26
N LYS A 180 -22.34 -16.62 5.49
CA LYS A 180 -21.57 -17.32 6.54
C LYS A 180 -22.13 -18.71 6.82
N GLY A 181 -23.44 -18.84 7.04
CA GLY A 181 -24.06 -20.14 7.31
C GLY A 181 -23.84 -21.17 6.19
N PHE A 182 -23.98 -20.73 4.93
CA PHE A 182 -23.78 -21.57 3.75
C PHE A 182 -22.31 -21.95 3.55
N LEU A 183 -21.38 -21.00 3.69
CA LEU A 183 -19.94 -21.23 3.46
C LEU A 183 -19.32 -22.16 4.51
N TYR A 184 -19.79 -22.13 5.77
CA TYR A 184 -19.30 -23.03 6.82
C TYR A 184 -19.71 -24.50 6.63
N GLN A 185 -20.74 -24.76 5.81
CA GLN A 185 -21.20 -26.12 5.51
C GLN A 185 -20.44 -26.77 4.35
N GLN A 186 -19.64 -26.00 3.61
CA GLN A 186 -18.90 -26.48 2.44
C GLN A 186 -17.48 -26.92 2.82
N ASN A 187 -16.87 -27.75 1.96
CA ASN A 187 -15.45 -28.07 2.04
C ASN A 187 -14.60 -26.78 1.92
N GLU A 188 -13.44 -26.75 2.59
CA GLU A 188 -12.56 -25.57 2.63
C GLU A 188 -12.19 -25.03 1.25
N ILE A 189 -11.90 -25.92 0.29
CA ILE A 189 -11.55 -25.57 -1.09
C ILE A 189 -12.74 -24.92 -1.81
N VAL A 190 -13.95 -25.46 -1.63
CA VAL A 190 -15.17 -24.94 -2.24
C VAL A 190 -15.51 -23.58 -1.63
N ALA A 191 -15.40 -23.43 -0.31
CA ALA A 191 -15.59 -22.17 0.38
C ALA A 191 -14.60 -21.10 -0.10
N LEU A 192 -13.33 -21.47 -0.32
CA LEU A 192 -12.29 -20.58 -0.85
C LEU A 192 -12.62 -20.14 -2.29
N LEU A 193 -12.94 -21.08 -3.17
CA LEU A 193 -13.31 -20.78 -4.56
C LEU A 193 -14.55 -19.87 -4.65
N LEU A 194 -15.60 -20.17 -3.88
CA LEU A 194 -16.80 -19.33 -3.79
C LEU A 194 -16.46 -17.92 -3.27
N THR A 195 -15.64 -17.83 -2.23
CA THR A 195 -15.22 -16.53 -1.68
C THR A 195 -14.43 -15.72 -2.71
N PHE A 196 -13.54 -16.37 -3.46
CA PHE A 196 -12.78 -15.75 -4.54
C PHE A 196 -13.70 -15.23 -5.64
N LEU A 197 -14.64 -16.05 -6.11
CA LEU A 197 -15.61 -15.67 -7.14
C LEU A 197 -16.51 -14.51 -6.69
N ILE A 198 -17.01 -14.55 -5.46
CA ILE A 198 -17.81 -13.46 -4.88
C ILE A 198 -16.98 -12.18 -4.81
N THR A 199 -15.73 -12.26 -4.38
CA THR A 199 -14.83 -11.08 -4.30
C THR A 199 -14.57 -10.50 -5.69
N LEU A 200 -14.29 -11.35 -6.69
CA LEU A 200 -14.09 -10.94 -8.07
C LEU A 200 -15.34 -10.28 -8.66
N LEU A 201 -16.52 -10.81 -8.36
CA LEU A 201 -17.80 -10.25 -8.78
C LEU A 201 -18.04 -8.86 -8.15
N ILE A 202 -17.74 -8.69 -6.86
CA ILE A 202 -17.82 -7.38 -6.18
C ILE A 202 -16.88 -6.38 -6.87
N VAL A 203 -15.63 -6.76 -7.12
CA VAL A 203 -14.65 -5.87 -7.78
C VAL A 203 -15.13 -5.44 -9.16
N ILE A 204 -15.61 -6.38 -9.99
CA ILE A 204 -16.12 -6.07 -11.33
C ILE A 204 -17.34 -5.15 -11.26
N LEU A 205 -18.26 -5.39 -10.32
CA LEU A 205 -19.47 -4.60 -10.15
C LEU A 205 -19.16 -3.16 -9.70
N LEU A 206 -18.29 -3.00 -8.69
CA LEU A 206 -17.91 -1.70 -8.12
C LEU A 206 -16.96 -0.91 -9.03
N SER A 207 -16.23 -1.59 -9.92
CA SER A 207 -15.29 -0.96 -10.86
C SER A 207 -15.98 -0.22 -12.01
N ARG A 208 -17.31 -0.33 -12.13
CA ARG A 208 -18.08 0.38 -13.16
C ARG A 208 -18.10 1.88 -12.88
N ASP A 209 -17.81 2.69 -13.91
CA ASP A 209 -17.63 4.15 -13.80
C ASP A 209 -18.80 4.85 -13.09
N ARG A 210 -20.02 4.36 -13.26
CA ARG A 210 -21.21 4.88 -12.58
C ARG A 210 -21.02 5.01 -11.06
N PHE A 211 -20.41 4.02 -10.41
CA PHE A 211 -20.18 4.07 -8.96
C PHE A 211 -19.13 5.13 -8.60
N THR A 212 -18.12 5.31 -9.45
CA THR A 212 -17.12 6.36 -9.31
C THR A 212 -17.75 7.74 -9.49
N ASP A 213 -18.62 7.91 -10.50
CA ASP A 213 -19.29 9.18 -10.76
C ASP A 213 -20.20 9.59 -9.61
N TYR A 214 -21.00 8.66 -9.07
CA TYR A 214 -21.82 8.92 -7.89
C TYR A 214 -20.98 9.26 -6.66
N PHE A 215 -19.88 8.55 -6.46
CA PHE A 215 -18.97 8.83 -5.35
C PHE A 215 -18.37 10.24 -5.49
N ASN A 216 -17.91 10.61 -6.68
CA ASN A 216 -17.32 11.92 -6.96
C ASN A 216 -18.33 13.05 -6.74
N ILE A 217 -19.57 12.90 -7.17
CA ILE A 217 -20.64 13.89 -6.93
C ILE A 217 -20.81 14.15 -5.42
N ILE A 218 -20.86 13.09 -4.62
CA ILE A 218 -21.01 13.20 -3.17
C ILE A 218 -19.78 13.88 -2.55
N THR A 219 -18.58 13.48 -2.96
CA THR A 219 -17.35 14.09 -2.44
C THR A 219 -17.20 15.54 -2.85
N ASP A 220 -17.54 15.91 -4.09
CA ASP A 220 -17.45 17.28 -4.59
C ASP A 220 -18.44 18.19 -3.88
N ALA A 221 -19.68 17.72 -3.66
CA ALA A 221 -20.67 18.44 -2.86
C ALA A 221 -20.16 18.68 -1.42
N PHE A 222 -19.61 17.65 -0.77
CA PHE A 222 -19.05 17.77 0.58
C PHE A 222 -17.83 18.72 0.61
N THR A 223 -16.98 18.63 -0.40
CA THR A 223 -15.77 19.47 -0.50
C THR A 223 -16.16 20.93 -0.70
N ASN A 224 -17.12 21.23 -1.57
CA ASN A 224 -17.62 22.59 -1.78
C ASN A 224 -18.33 23.17 -0.55
N LEU A 225 -18.93 22.31 0.29
CA LEU A 225 -19.57 22.75 1.53
C LEU A 225 -18.56 23.09 2.64
N ILE A 226 -17.44 22.38 2.72
CA ILE A 226 -16.41 22.58 3.75
C ILE A 226 -15.35 23.59 3.30
N LEU A 227 -14.82 23.40 2.11
CA LEU A 227 -13.94 24.35 1.44
C LEU A 227 -14.85 25.27 0.64
N LYS A 228 -15.53 26.17 1.34
CA LYS A 228 -16.22 27.29 0.67
C LYS A 228 -15.14 27.99 -0.16
N LYS A 229 -15.21 27.82 -1.48
CA LYS A 229 -14.35 28.51 -2.43
C LYS A 229 -14.69 30.00 -2.31
N ASP A 230 -13.87 30.74 -1.58
CA ASP A 230 -13.74 32.18 -1.78
C ASP A 230 -13.00 32.42 -3.11
#